data_AF-A0A2S3ZEX7-F1
#
_entry.id   AF-A0A2S3ZEX7-F1
#
_cell.length_a   1.000
_cell.length_b   1.000
_cell.length_c   1.000
_cell.angle_alpha   90.00
_cell.angle_beta   90.00
_cell.angle_gamma   90.00
#
_symmetry.space_group_name_H-M   'P 1'
#
loop_
_entity.id
_entity.type
_entity.pdbx_description
1 polymer ?
#
loop_
_entity_poly.entity_id
_entity_poly.type
_entity_poly.pdbx_seq_one_letter_code
_entity_poly.pdbx_strand_id
1 'polypeptide(L)'
;MANDKTILMTSAGVEALLTLSRSETTLFPSNTAIVLEATAIPSAATRQFDAVYGRALKRYLDAAARKGIRFAGAPPLSGAQVLLAEIRVTPPRAMRTIGREIQGKGGTGTEWVARWTWDLAGIESIDGELLVQTAVDAITLPVPRR
;
A
#
# COMPACT_ATOMS: atom_id res chain seq x y z
N MET A 1 -17.92 -6.93 11.69
CA MET A 1 -16.61 -7.57 11.92
C MET A 1 -15.59 -6.46 12.09
N ALA A 2 -14.79 -6.49 13.15
CA ALA A 2 -13.82 -5.43 13.41
C ALA A 2 -12.73 -5.46 12.34
N ASN A 3 -12.45 -4.31 11.72
CA ASN A 3 -11.25 -4.18 10.91
C ASN A 3 -10.06 -4.25 11.88
N ASP A 4 -9.17 -5.22 11.67
CA ASP A 4 -7.95 -5.27 12.46
C ASP A 4 -7.06 -4.11 11.99
N LYS A 5 -6.90 -3.16 12.90
CA LYS A 5 -6.08 -1.98 12.70
C LYS A 5 -4.84 -2.11 13.56
N THR A 6 -3.68 -1.94 12.93
CA THR A 6 -2.41 -1.91 13.66
C THR A 6 -1.46 -0.90 13.02
N ILE A 7 -0.43 -0.52 13.76
CA ILE A 7 0.61 0.39 13.29
C ILE A 7 1.87 -0.40 13.03
N LEU A 8 2.58 -0.06 11.97
CA LEU A 8 3.86 -0.62 11.58
C LEU A 8 4.85 0.52 11.32
N MET A 9 6.08 0.40 11.82
CA MET A 9 7.11 1.43 11.61
C MET A 9 7.96 1.12 10.37
N THR A 10 8.27 2.15 9.59
CA THR A 10 9.21 2.09 8.46
C THR A 10 10.62 2.53 8.87
N SER A 11 11.64 2.16 8.11
CA SER A 11 13.05 2.55 8.34
C SER A 11 13.27 4.06 8.36
N ALA A 12 12.37 4.82 7.72
CA ALA A 12 12.41 6.28 7.72
C ALA A 12 11.75 6.92 8.95
N GLY A 13 11.32 6.12 9.95
CA GLY A 13 10.64 6.61 11.15
C GLY A 13 9.20 7.09 10.90
N VAL A 14 8.58 6.64 9.81
CA VAL A 14 7.17 6.92 9.51
C VAL A 14 6.32 5.73 9.92
N GLU A 15 5.26 6.02 10.66
CA GLU A 15 4.23 5.04 11.03
C GLU A 15 3.25 4.83 9.86
N ALA A 16 2.93 3.57 9.58
CA ALA A 16 1.91 3.17 8.64
C ALA A 16 0.76 2.50 9.38
N LEU A 17 -0.45 3.02 9.23
CA LEU A 17 -1.67 2.37 9.70
C LEU A 17 -2.05 1.27 8.72
N LEU A 18 -1.99 0.03 9.19
CA LEU A 18 -2.50 -1.15 8.50
C LEU A 18 -3.97 -1.34 8.86
N THR A 19 -4.81 -1.58 7.85
CA THR A 19 -6.22 -1.95 8.00
C THR A 19 -6.47 -3.21 7.19
N LEU A 20 -6.75 -4.32 7.87
CA LEU A 20 -7.09 -5.59 7.25
C LEU A 20 -8.60 -5.82 7.32
N SER A 21 -9.21 -6.12 6.17
CA SER A 21 -10.64 -6.36 6.07
C SER A 21 -10.97 -7.45 5.05
N ARG A 22 -12.17 -8.00 5.17
CA ARG A 22 -12.81 -8.79 4.12
C ARG A 22 -13.85 -7.89 3.44
N SER A 23 -13.80 -7.81 2.12
CA SER A 23 -14.70 -6.97 1.32
C SER A 23 -15.41 -7.80 0.27
N GLU A 24 -16.68 -7.51 0.04
CA GLU A 24 -17.37 -7.91 -1.19
C GLU A 24 -16.85 -7.06 -2.35
N THR A 25 -16.69 -7.64 -3.54
CA THR A 25 -16.15 -6.95 -4.71
C THR A 25 -16.58 -7.63 -6.00
N THR A 26 -16.83 -6.89 -7.07
CA THR A 26 -17.11 -7.47 -8.39
C THR A 26 -15.86 -7.67 -9.24
N LEU A 27 -14.68 -7.31 -8.69
CA LEU A 27 -13.40 -7.41 -9.40
C LEU A 27 -12.92 -8.85 -9.61
N PHE A 28 -13.49 -9.80 -8.86
CA PHE A 28 -13.05 -11.20 -8.90
C PHE A 28 -14.23 -12.19 -8.96
N PRO A 29 -14.02 -13.39 -9.53
CA PRO A 29 -15.09 -14.40 -9.66
C PRO A 29 -15.76 -14.83 -8.34
N SER A 30 -15.04 -14.78 -7.21
CA SER A 30 -15.59 -15.20 -5.91
C SER A 30 -16.52 -14.17 -5.24
N ASN A 31 -16.59 -12.97 -5.83
CA ASN A 31 -17.20 -11.78 -5.25
C ASN A 31 -16.70 -11.37 -3.85
N THR A 32 -15.62 -12.00 -3.34
CA THR A 32 -15.11 -11.79 -1.99
C THR A 32 -13.60 -11.67 -2.01
N ALA A 33 -13.05 -10.65 -1.35
CA ALA A 33 -11.62 -10.44 -1.25
C ALA A 33 -11.17 -10.18 0.19
N ILE A 34 -9.93 -10.54 0.50
CA ILE A 34 -9.19 -9.98 1.63
C ILE A 34 -8.43 -8.75 1.13
N VAL A 35 -8.57 -7.64 1.84
CA VAL A 35 -7.95 -6.37 1.52
C VAL A 35 -7.10 -5.92 2.71
N LEU A 36 -5.82 -5.70 2.46
CA LEU A 36 -4.92 -5.02 3.38
C LEU A 36 -4.61 -3.64 2.81
N GLU A 37 -4.93 -2.59 3.56
CA GLU A 37 -4.55 -1.22 3.24
C GLU A 37 -3.48 -0.74 4.22
N ALA A 38 -2.40 -0.16 3.71
CA ALA A 38 -1.41 0.55 4.49
C ALA A 38 -1.47 2.03 4.13
N THR A 39 -1.75 2.88 5.12
CA THR A 39 -1.83 4.33 4.98
C THR A 39 -0.75 4.98 5.82
N ALA A 40 0.10 5.80 5.22
CA ALA A 40 1.11 6.53 5.98
C ALA A 40 0.44 7.55 6.93
N ILE A 41 0.82 7.54 8.21
CA ILE A 41 0.33 8.50 9.20
C ILE A 41 1.08 9.83 9.01
N PRO A 42 0.39 10.98 8.91
CA PRO A 42 1.04 12.27 8.78
C PRO A 42 2.02 12.58 9.93
N SER A 43 3.28 12.87 9.59
CA SER A 43 4.33 13.22 10.54
C SER A 43 5.25 14.32 9.96
N ALA A 44 6.24 14.76 10.73
CA ALA A 44 7.24 15.69 10.21
C ALA A 44 8.05 15.07 9.05
N ALA A 45 8.35 13.77 9.14
CA ALA A 45 9.07 13.03 8.11
C ALA A 45 8.25 12.94 6.81
N THR A 46 6.95 12.62 6.88
CA THR A 46 6.11 12.58 5.66
C THR A 46 6.00 13.94 4.98
N ARG A 47 5.90 15.04 5.75
CA ARG A 47 5.87 16.41 5.19
C ARG A 47 7.17 16.79 4.46
N GLN A 48 8.33 16.37 4.97
CA GLN A 48 9.61 16.61 4.29
C GLN A 48 9.66 15.90 2.95
N PHE A 49 9.22 14.65 2.91
CA PHE A 49 9.09 13.90 1.67
C PHE A 49 8.12 14.56 0.69
N ASP A 50 6.95 15.03 1.16
CA ASP A 50 5.98 15.74 0.32
C ASP A 50 6.56 17.03 -0.27
N ALA A 51 7.34 17.78 0.50
CA ALA A 51 8.01 18.99 0.01
C ALA A 51 9.10 18.70 -1.04
N VAL A 52 9.81 17.58 -0.92
CA VAL A 52 10.75 17.10 -1.94
C VAL A 52 10.00 16.65 -3.19
N TYR A 53 8.93 15.86 -3.02
CA TYR A 53 8.07 15.41 -4.10
C TYR A 53 7.44 16.56 -4.88
N GLY A 54 6.84 17.55 -4.19
CA GLY A 54 6.23 18.71 -4.84
C GLY A 54 7.21 19.50 -5.71
N ARG A 55 8.47 19.64 -5.25
CA ARG A 55 9.54 20.25 -6.06
C ARG A 55 9.92 19.40 -7.26
N ALA A 56 10.05 18.08 -7.09
CA ALA A 56 10.38 17.16 -8.17
C ALA A 56 9.25 17.09 -9.21
N LEU A 57 7.99 17.06 -8.76
CA LEU A 57 6.81 17.03 -9.62
C LEU A 57 6.70 18.31 -10.44
N LYS A 58 6.91 19.48 -9.82
CA LYS A 58 6.95 20.76 -10.54
C LYS A 58 7.99 20.75 -11.65
N ARG A 59 9.21 20.26 -11.37
CA ARG A 59 10.28 20.14 -12.38
C ARG A 59 9.92 19.18 -13.51
N TYR A 60 9.32 18.04 -13.18
CA TYR A 60 8.85 17.07 -14.18
C TYR A 60 7.77 17.67 -15.08
N LEU A 61 6.77 18.34 -14.51
CA LEU A 61 5.71 19.00 -15.27
C LEU A 61 6.25 20.13 -16.14
N ASP A 62 7.18 20.94 -15.63
CA ASP A 62 7.85 21.98 -16.42
C ASP A 62 8.64 21.38 -17.60
N ALA A 63 9.35 20.27 -17.37
CA ALA A 63 10.09 19.56 -18.43
C ALA A 63 9.15 18.93 -19.46
N ALA A 64 8.05 18.31 -19.01
CA ALA A 64 7.03 17.72 -19.87
C ALA A 64 6.34 18.77 -20.73
N ALA A 65 6.03 19.94 -20.16
CA ALA A 65 5.43 21.05 -20.89
C ALA A 65 6.39 21.63 -21.95
N ARG A 66 7.69 21.71 -21.65
CA ARG A 66 8.69 22.31 -22.57
C ARG A 66 9.18 21.36 -23.65
N LYS A 67 9.33 20.08 -23.33
CA LYS A 67 10.03 19.09 -24.19
C LYS A 67 9.14 17.94 -24.63
N GLY A 68 7.92 17.85 -24.10
CA GLY A 68 7.04 16.69 -24.27
C GLY A 68 7.32 15.59 -23.23
N ILE A 69 6.26 14.87 -22.82
CA ILE A 69 6.30 13.85 -21.75
C ILE A 69 7.41 12.80 -21.99
N ARG A 70 7.63 12.39 -23.24
CA ARG A 70 8.65 11.39 -23.60
C ARG A 70 10.07 11.81 -23.23
N PHE A 71 10.34 13.10 -23.09
CA PHE A 71 11.66 13.67 -22.78
C PHE A 71 11.72 14.31 -21.38
N ALA A 72 10.66 14.17 -20.58
CA ALA A 72 10.56 14.70 -19.22
C ALA A 72 11.27 13.82 -18.17
N GLY A 73 11.70 12.61 -18.55
CA GLY A 73 12.23 11.60 -17.63
C GLY A 73 11.12 10.77 -16.98
N ALA A 74 11.47 9.99 -15.96
CA ALA A 74 10.48 9.28 -15.16
C ALA A 74 9.74 10.25 -14.23
N PRO A 75 8.41 10.11 -14.05
CA PRO A 75 7.70 10.88 -13.04
C PRO A 75 8.30 10.58 -11.66
N PRO A 76 8.44 11.59 -10.79
CA PRO A 76 8.96 11.34 -9.45
C PRO A 76 8.02 10.41 -8.71
N LEU A 77 8.58 9.45 -7.98
CA LEU A 77 7.83 8.68 -7.00
C LEU A 77 7.47 9.61 -5.85
N SER A 78 6.27 9.45 -5.32
CA SER A 78 5.88 10.21 -4.15
C SER A 78 6.58 9.75 -2.88
N GLY A 79 6.61 10.64 -1.89
CA GLY A 79 7.15 10.35 -0.57
C GLY A 79 6.66 9.02 0.00
N ALA A 80 5.35 8.79 -0.02
CA ALA A 80 4.86 7.55 0.52
C ALA A 80 4.88 6.37 -0.46
N GLN A 81 5.02 6.56 -1.78
CA GLN A 81 5.38 5.43 -2.64
C GLN A 81 6.73 4.87 -2.22
N VAL A 82 7.71 5.72 -1.89
CA VAL A 82 9.02 5.28 -1.39
C VAL A 82 8.89 4.59 -0.03
N LEU A 83 8.10 5.15 0.89
CA LEU A 83 7.94 4.61 2.24
C LEU A 83 7.10 3.33 2.29
N LEU A 84 5.95 3.31 1.61
CA LEU A 84 5.08 2.13 1.55
C LEU A 84 5.68 1.02 0.66
N ALA A 85 6.59 1.36 -0.27
CA ALA A 85 7.38 0.37 -0.99
C ALA A 85 8.38 -0.38 -0.09
N GLU A 86 8.59 0.02 1.16
CA GLU A 86 9.32 -0.79 2.13
C GLU A 86 8.48 -1.99 2.62
N ILE A 87 7.16 -1.83 2.69
CA ILE A 87 6.26 -2.83 3.26
C ILE A 87 6.26 -4.09 2.39
N ARG A 88 6.54 -5.23 3.00
CA ARG A 88 6.46 -6.56 2.41
C ARG A 88 5.35 -7.33 3.11
N VAL A 89 4.47 -7.92 2.33
CA VAL A 89 3.34 -8.71 2.86
C VAL A 89 3.49 -10.14 2.37
N THR A 90 3.55 -11.07 3.31
CA THR A 90 3.57 -12.51 3.05
C THR A 90 2.24 -13.10 3.49
N PRO A 91 1.36 -13.48 2.54
CA PRO A 91 0.09 -14.08 2.89
C PRO A 91 0.24 -15.58 3.23
N PRO A 92 -0.75 -16.20 3.89
CA PRO A 92 -0.85 -17.64 4.08
C PRO A 92 -0.71 -18.41 2.76
N ARG A 93 -0.25 -19.67 2.85
CA ARG A 93 0.04 -20.51 1.66
C ARG A 93 -1.14 -20.60 0.69
N ALA A 94 -2.37 -20.71 1.21
CA ALA A 94 -3.59 -20.78 0.41
C ALA A 94 -3.84 -19.53 -0.45
N MET A 95 -3.37 -18.35 -0.01
CA MET A 95 -3.56 -17.07 -0.68
C MET A 95 -2.40 -16.67 -1.60
N ARG A 96 -1.26 -17.39 -1.57
CA ARG A 96 -0.03 -16.97 -2.30
C ARG A 96 -0.20 -16.92 -3.82
N THR A 97 -1.04 -17.77 -4.39
CA THR A 97 -1.25 -17.88 -5.84
C THR A 97 -2.42 -17.04 -6.34
N ILE A 98 -3.16 -16.40 -5.44
CA ILE A 98 -4.38 -15.69 -5.77
C ILE A 98 -4.04 -14.21 -5.83
N GLY A 99 -4.30 -13.60 -6.99
CA GLY A 99 -3.62 -12.41 -7.51
C GLY A 99 -3.37 -11.32 -6.48
N ARG A 100 -2.15 -10.76 -6.50
CA ARG A 100 -1.71 -9.64 -5.68
C ARG A 100 -1.81 -8.37 -6.51
N GLU A 101 -2.83 -7.55 -6.26
CA GLU A 101 -2.86 -6.21 -6.81
C GLU A 101 -2.18 -5.24 -5.83
N ILE A 102 -1.18 -4.48 -6.31
CA ILE A 102 -0.57 -3.39 -5.54
C ILE A 102 -1.05 -2.09 -6.18
N GLN A 103 -2.08 -1.48 -5.58
CA GLN A 103 -2.50 -0.14 -5.97
C GLN A 103 -1.93 0.87 -4.98
N GLY A 104 -1.04 1.74 -5.47
CA GLY A 104 -0.71 2.99 -4.79
C GLY A 104 -1.77 4.03 -5.15
N LYS A 105 -2.71 4.30 -4.24
CA LYS A 105 -3.67 5.40 -4.40
C LYS A 105 -3.13 6.60 -3.64
N GLY A 106 -2.79 7.68 -4.36
CA GLY A 106 -2.38 8.92 -3.70
C GLY A 106 -2.40 10.14 -4.60
N GLY A 107 -2.96 11.22 -4.05
CA GLY A 107 -3.05 12.56 -4.65
C GLY A 107 -1.89 13.47 -4.26
N THR A 108 -2.08 14.78 -4.36
CA THR A 108 -1.06 15.80 -4.02
C THR A 108 -0.96 15.99 -2.49
N GLY A 109 -0.24 15.14 -1.76
CA GLY A 109 -0.03 15.34 -0.31
C GLY A 109 0.18 14.06 0.49
N THR A 110 -0.26 14.00 1.75
CA THR A 110 -0.05 12.88 2.70
C THR A 110 -0.96 11.67 2.50
N GLU A 111 -1.90 11.71 1.55
CA GLU A 111 -2.98 10.72 1.38
C GLU A 111 -2.56 9.51 0.54
N TRP A 112 -1.51 8.83 0.96
CA TRP A 112 -1.01 7.66 0.24
C TRP A 112 -1.46 6.37 0.88
N VAL A 113 -2.06 5.52 0.06
CA VAL A 113 -2.51 4.19 0.45
C VAL A 113 -1.86 3.17 -0.47
N ALA A 114 -1.18 2.19 0.12
CA ALA A 114 -0.80 0.97 -0.56
C ALA A 114 -1.85 -0.09 -0.23
N ARG A 115 -2.47 -0.65 -1.27
CA ARG A 115 -3.47 -1.70 -1.10
C ARG A 115 -2.94 -3.01 -1.65
N TRP A 116 -3.10 -4.09 -0.88
CA TRP A 116 -2.99 -5.46 -1.33
C TRP A 116 -4.36 -6.12 -1.27
N THR A 117 -4.74 -6.74 -2.39
CA THR A 117 -6.02 -7.44 -2.50
C THR A 117 -5.75 -8.88 -2.89
N TRP A 118 -6.45 -9.83 -2.25
CA TRP A 118 -6.44 -11.25 -2.59
C TRP A 118 -7.87 -11.73 -2.84
N ASP A 119 -8.12 -12.31 -4.01
CA ASP A 119 -9.35 -13.04 -4.32
C ASP A 119 -9.46 -14.31 -3.46
N LEU A 120 -10.68 -14.71 -3.12
CA LEU A 120 -10.97 -15.93 -2.34
C LEU A 120 -11.61 -17.04 -3.18
N ALA A 121 -11.52 -16.96 -4.52
CA ALA A 121 -12.06 -17.98 -5.41
C ALA A 121 -11.51 -19.37 -5.08
N GLY A 122 -12.42 -20.32 -4.83
CA GLY A 122 -12.08 -21.70 -4.50
C GLY A 122 -11.54 -21.91 -3.07
N ILE A 123 -11.61 -20.91 -2.18
CA ILE A 123 -11.23 -21.07 -0.77
C ILE A 123 -12.44 -20.98 0.14
N GLU A 124 -12.79 -22.11 0.79
CA GLU A 124 -13.91 -22.18 1.74
C GLU A 124 -13.56 -21.59 3.12
N SER A 125 -12.32 -21.77 3.57
CA SER A 125 -11.81 -21.23 4.84
C SER A 125 -10.32 -20.91 4.73
N ILE A 126 -9.90 -19.85 5.42
CA ILE A 126 -8.49 -19.51 5.59
C ILE A 126 -8.24 -19.40 7.08
N ASP A 127 -7.53 -20.38 7.63
CA ASP A 127 -6.86 -20.23 8.91
C ASP A 127 -5.40 -19.86 8.62
N GLY A 128 -4.97 -18.72 9.18
CA GLY A 128 -3.63 -18.21 9.00
C GLY A 128 -3.53 -16.72 9.27
N GLU A 129 -2.32 -16.23 9.15
CA GLU A 129 -1.99 -14.84 9.44
C GLU A 129 -1.19 -14.23 8.29
N LEU A 130 -1.37 -12.94 8.04
CA LEU A 130 -0.53 -12.16 7.15
C LEU A 130 0.67 -11.67 7.94
N LEU A 131 1.88 -12.02 7.49
CA LEU A 131 3.09 -11.39 7.99
C LEU A 131 3.33 -10.11 7.18
N VAL A 132 3.27 -8.97 7.85
CA VAL A 132 3.58 -7.65 7.30
C VAL A 132 4.88 -7.17 7.93
N GLN A 133 5.86 -6.83 7.11
CA GLN A 133 7.20 -6.47 7.59
C GLN A 133 7.78 -5.28 6.83
N THR A 134 8.60 -4.51 7.51
CA THR A 134 9.49 -3.48 6.97
C THR A 134 10.95 -3.90 7.23
N ALA A 135 11.92 -3.01 7.01
CA ALA A 135 13.31 -3.28 7.37
C ALA A 135 13.55 -3.19 8.89
N VAL A 136 12.63 -2.60 9.65
CA VAL A 136 12.82 -2.31 11.10
C VAL A 136 11.75 -2.90 12.00
N ASP A 137 10.61 -3.35 11.45
CA ASP A 137 9.47 -3.82 12.22
C ASP A 137 8.73 -4.95 11.49
N ALA A 138 8.03 -5.80 12.25
CA ALA A 138 7.23 -6.89 11.71
C ALA A 138 6.02 -7.17 12.59
N ILE A 139 4.87 -7.35 11.96
CA ILE A 139 3.61 -7.68 12.61
C ILE A 139 2.86 -8.78 11.88
N THR A 140 2.13 -9.55 12.65
CA THR A 140 1.31 -10.64 12.16
C THR A 140 -0.16 -10.30 12.39
N LEU A 141 -0.97 -10.38 11.33
CA LEU A 141 -2.39 -10.04 11.35
C LEU A 141 -3.24 -11.27 11.04
N PRO A 142 -4.19 -11.66 11.91
CA PRO A 142 -5.07 -12.79 11.63
C PRO A 142 -5.96 -12.49 10.41
N VAL A 143 -6.13 -13.46 9.53
CA VAL A 143 -7.05 -13.30 8.39
C VAL A 143 -8.50 -13.17 8.91
N PRO A 144 -9.26 -12.16 8.47
CA PRO A 144 -10.67 -12.04 8.83
C PRO A 144 -11.46 -13.30 8.46
N ARG A 145 -12.15 -13.87 9.44
CA ARG A 145 -13.02 -15.05 9.26
C ARG A 145 -14.32 -14.68 8.53
N ARG A 146 -15.15 -15.69 8.24
CA ARG A 146 -16.49 -15.53 7.64
C ARG A 146 -17.51 -15.18 8.71
#